data_AF-K0IEW6-F1
#
_entry.id   AF-K0IEW6-F1
#
_cell.length_a   1.000
_cell.length_b   1.000
_cell.length_c   1.000
_cell.angle_alpha   90.00
_cell.angle_beta   90.00
_cell.angle_gamma   90.00
#
_symmetry.space_group_name_H-M   'P 1'
#
loop_
_entity.id
_entity.type
_entity.pdbx_description
1 polymer ?
#
loop_
_entity_poly.entity_id
_entity_poly.type
_entity_poly.pdbx_seq_one_letter_code
_entity_poly.pdbx_strand_id
1 'polypeptide(L)'
;MEGSPEQEQDYFGGLDINPEFIEENKKMITNLGKLRQKSKPHNKSEIAKRRKEVYRLHFESGLPVAAIADQMKVDKNTIRNDIFVLYREIGKDREGINFEDNYAKQVDRLEAQRARLLSYLKKAGEIDQQLAIERMVADIDLKLLASAARMEYNRTAFWDAIRKTINKWAAEEKIDDLRVTQLFELVRISEKTRKNIDKITRETWEG
;
A
#
# COMPACT_ATOMS: atom_id res chain seq x y z
N MET A 1 70.28 5.41 -21.24
CA MET A 1 68.93 4.89 -20.93
C MET A 1 68.33 5.87 -19.95
N GLU A 2 67.70 6.91 -20.49
CA GLU A 2 67.08 7.99 -19.71
C GLU A 2 65.57 7.86 -19.89
N GLY A 3 64.87 7.77 -18.76
CA GLY A 3 63.43 7.52 -18.68
C GLY A 3 62.62 8.73 -19.12
N SER A 4 61.61 8.45 -19.93
CA SER A 4 60.54 9.37 -20.34
C SER A 4 59.70 9.81 -19.12
N PRO A 5 59.44 11.11 -18.92
CA PRO A 5 58.35 11.57 -18.06
C PRO A 5 57.02 11.49 -18.84
N GLU A 6 56.06 10.77 -18.28
CA GLU A 6 54.70 10.64 -18.78
C GLU A 6 53.99 11.99 -18.81
N GLN A 7 53.30 12.26 -19.92
CA GLN A 7 52.44 13.43 -20.12
C GLN A 7 51.10 13.19 -19.41
N GLU A 8 50.83 13.92 -18.32
CA GLU A 8 49.48 14.03 -17.76
C GLU A 8 48.59 14.82 -18.74
N GLN A 9 47.67 14.13 -19.40
CA GLN A 9 46.59 14.74 -20.17
C GLN A 9 45.52 15.27 -19.20
N ASP A 10 45.43 16.60 -19.13
CA ASP A 10 44.41 17.34 -18.40
C ASP A 10 43.04 17.20 -19.10
N TYR A 11 42.22 16.24 -18.65
CA TYR A 11 40.92 15.90 -19.24
C TYR A 11 39.74 16.76 -18.74
N PHE A 12 39.98 17.77 -17.92
CA PHE A 12 38.94 18.70 -17.50
C PHE A 12 39.16 20.05 -18.15
N GLY A 13 38.66 20.18 -19.38
CA GLY A 13 38.48 21.46 -20.03
C GLY A 13 37.82 22.44 -19.07
N GLY A 14 38.47 23.58 -18.86
CA GLY A 14 38.03 24.65 -17.97
C GLY A 14 36.57 25.01 -18.23
N LEU A 15 35.70 24.56 -17.31
CA LEU A 15 34.34 25.05 -17.22
C LEU A 15 34.45 26.49 -16.70
N ASP A 16 34.41 27.46 -17.62
CA ASP A 16 34.18 28.86 -17.29
C ASP A 16 32.80 28.97 -16.64
N ILE A 17 32.79 28.89 -15.31
CA ILE A 17 31.58 29.07 -14.53
C ILE A 17 31.20 30.55 -14.65
N ASN A 18 30.19 30.84 -15.48
CA ASN A 18 29.64 32.18 -15.64
C ASN A 18 29.28 32.76 -14.25
N PRO A 19 29.74 33.98 -13.90
CA PRO A 19 29.36 34.65 -12.65
C PRO A 19 27.83 34.69 -12.41
N GLU A 20 27.03 34.79 -13.47
CA GLU A 20 25.56 34.76 -13.40
C GLU A 20 25.04 33.40 -12.90
N PHE A 21 25.69 32.29 -13.28
CA PHE A 21 25.35 30.95 -12.82
C PHE A 21 25.64 30.76 -11.32
N ILE A 22 26.71 31.40 -10.81
CA ILE A 22 27.02 31.42 -9.37
C ILE A 22 25.99 32.27 -8.62
N GLU A 23 25.56 33.39 -9.21
CA GLU A 23 24.60 34.31 -8.59
C GLU A 23 23.17 33.72 -8.57
N GLU A 24 22.76 33.04 -9.64
CA GLU A 24 21.48 32.32 -9.73
C GLU A 24 21.43 31.15 -8.73
N ASN A 25 22.52 30.39 -8.58
CA ASN A 25 22.63 29.34 -7.56
C ASN A 25 22.67 29.91 -6.14
N LYS A 26 23.31 31.05 -5.89
CA LYS A 26 23.22 31.74 -4.59
C LYS A 26 21.80 32.19 -4.27
N LYS A 27 21.00 32.63 -5.26
CA LYS A 27 19.57 32.93 -5.09
C LYS A 27 18.72 31.67 -4.82
N MET A 28 19.10 30.51 -5.36
CA MET A 28 18.47 29.22 -4.99
C MET A 28 18.84 28.76 -3.57
N ILE A 29 20.10 28.91 -3.16
CA ILE A 29 20.59 28.50 -1.82
C ILE A 29 20.02 29.38 -0.71
N THR A 30 19.85 30.69 -0.95
CA THR A 30 19.16 31.60 -0.01
C THR A 30 17.67 31.28 0.15
N ASN A 31 17.04 30.62 -0.84
CA ASN A 31 15.68 30.09 -0.72
C ASN A 31 15.59 28.69 -0.07
N LEU A 32 16.68 27.92 -0.04
CA LEU A 32 16.80 26.64 0.66
C LEU A 32 16.89 26.79 2.19
N GLY A 33 17.08 28.02 2.67
CA GLY A 33 17.14 28.41 4.08
C GLY A 33 15.85 29.03 4.64
N LYS A 34 14.68 28.83 4.01
CA LYS A 34 13.42 29.05 4.74
C LYS A 34 13.32 27.98 5.82
N LEU A 35 13.88 28.32 6.99
CA LEU A 35 13.58 27.75 8.30
C LEU A 35 12.26 27.01 8.22
N ARG A 36 12.28 25.69 8.44
CA ARG A 36 11.08 24.91 8.76
C ARG A 36 10.31 25.76 9.76
N GLN A 37 9.28 26.46 9.30
CA GLN A 37 8.39 27.12 10.22
C GLN A 37 7.91 25.98 11.08
N LYS A 38 8.28 26.00 12.37
CA LYS A 38 7.67 25.14 13.36
C LYS A 38 6.19 25.41 13.19
N SER A 39 5.51 24.50 12.48
CA SER A 39 4.08 24.58 12.26
C SER A 39 3.51 24.83 13.64
N LYS A 40 2.84 25.98 13.79
CA LYS A 40 2.17 26.30 15.05
C LYS A 40 1.35 25.07 15.44
N PRO A 41 1.34 24.65 16.72
CA PRO A 41 0.52 23.52 17.13
C PRO A 41 -0.89 23.73 16.58
N HIS A 42 -1.29 22.90 15.62
CA HIS A 42 -2.58 23.07 14.98
C HIS A 42 -3.64 22.98 16.07
N ASN A 43 -4.49 23.99 16.15
CA ASN A 43 -5.59 24.00 17.10
C ASN A 43 -6.45 22.76 16.83
N LYS A 44 -6.99 22.10 17.87
CA LYS A 44 -7.84 20.91 17.72
C LYS A 44 -8.96 21.12 16.68
N SER A 45 -9.48 22.35 16.61
CA SER A 45 -10.48 22.77 15.61
C SER A 45 -9.95 22.72 14.16
N GLU A 46 -8.72 23.15 13.91
CA GLU A 46 -8.10 23.12 12.59
C GLU A 46 -7.83 21.68 12.13
N ILE A 47 -7.38 20.82 13.04
CA ILE A 47 -7.18 19.40 12.76
C ILE A 47 -8.51 18.74 12.38
N ALA A 48 -9.58 19.02 13.12
CA ALA A 48 -10.91 18.49 12.84
C ALA A 48 -11.43 18.95 11.47
N LYS A 49 -11.31 20.24 11.14
CA LYS A 49 -11.69 20.78 9.81
C LYS A 49 -10.89 20.13 8.69
N ARG A 50 -9.58 20.01 8.86
CA ARG A 50 -8.70 19.36 7.89
C ARG A 50 -9.10 17.91 7.67
N ARG A 51 -9.32 17.14 8.74
CA ARG A 51 -9.77 15.74 8.65
C ARG A 51 -11.12 15.59 7.97
N LYS A 52 -12.07 16.49 8.22
CA LYS A 52 -13.36 16.48 7.53
C LYS A 52 -13.20 16.64 6.01
N GLU A 53 -12.32 17.55 5.59
CA GLU A 53 -12.06 17.75 4.16
C GLU A 53 -11.25 16.60 3.55
N VAL A 54 -10.26 16.06 4.27
CA VAL A 54 -9.55 14.83 3.88
C VAL A 54 -10.53 13.67 3.73
N TYR A 55 -11.52 13.56 4.62
CA TYR A 55 -12.54 12.52 4.53
C TYR A 55 -13.32 12.64 3.22
N ARG A 56 -13.83 13.83 2.91
CA ARG A 56 -14.57 14.14 1.69
C ARG A 56 -13.74 13.83 0.43
N LEU A 57 -12.49 14.28 0.39
CA LEU A 57 -11.62 14.11 -0.77
C LEU A 57 -11.18 12.64 -0.96
N HIS A 58 -10.85 11.94 0.11
CA HIS A 58 -10.34 10.56 0.03
C HIS A 58 -11.44 9.51 -0.10
N PHE A 59 -12.44 9.55 0.79
CA PHE A 59 -13.46 8.50 0.87
C PHE A 59 -14.64 8.75 -0.06
N GLU A 60 -15.06 10.01 -0.25
CA GLU A 60 -16.20 10.31 -1.13
C GLU A 60 -15.75 10.55 -2.58
N SER A 61 -14.63 11.26 -2.78
CA SER A 61 -14.14 11.62 -4.11
C SER A 61 -13.03 10.71 -4.65
N GLY A 62 -12.52 9.76 -3.85
CA GLY A 62 -11.54 8.76 -4.27
C GLY A 62 -10.14 9.29 -4.59
N LEU A 63 -9.78 10.49 -4.10
CA LEU A 63 -8.50 11.12 -4.47
C LEU A 63 -7.31 10.47 -3.74
N PRO A 64 -6.16 10.31 -4.43
CA PRO A 64 -4.94 9.79 -3.82
C PRO A 64 -4.28 10.83 -2.90
N VAL A 65 -3.51 10.37 -1.92
CA VAL A 65 -2.83 11.20 -0.91
C VAL A 65 -2.03 12.36 -1.52
N ALA A 66 -1.35 12.11 -2.65
CA ALA A 66 -0.56 13.14 -3.33
C ALA A 66 -1.45 14.28 -3.85
N ALA A 67 -2.56 13.95 -4.53
CA ALA A 67 -3.50 14.95 -5.04
C ALA A 67 -4.16 15.74 -3.92
N ILE A 68 -4.51 15.10 -2.81
CA ILE A 68 -5.10 15.75 -1.64
C ILE A 68 -4.10 16.73 -1.00
N ALA A 69 -2.84 16.31 -0.84
CA ALA A 69 -1.78 17.16 -0.30
C ALA A 69 -1.55 18.40 -1.17
N ASP A 70 -1.53 18.22 -2.49
CA ASP A 70 -1.33 19.30 -3.46
C ASP A 70 -2.53 20.27 -3.50
N GLN A 71 -3.75 19.76 -3.37
CA GLN A 71 -4.99 20.55 -3.34
C GLN A 71 -5.14 21.33 -2.03
N MET A 72 -4.88 20.69 -0.89
CA MET A 72 -5.04 21.30 0.44
C MET A 72 -3.81 22.11 0.88
N LYS A 73 -2.70 22.05 0.13
CA LYS A 73 -1.39 22.64 0.50
C LYS A 73 -0.91 22.17 1.88
N VAL A 74 -1.08 20.88 2.16
CA VAL A 74 -0.69 20.23 3.41
C VAL A 74 0.34 19.14 3.13
N ASP A 75 1.26 18.92 4.06
CA ASP A 75 2.27 17.87 3.94
C ASP A 75 1.66 16.46 3.74
N LYS A 76 2.25 15.67 2.83
CA LYS A 76 1.77 14.32 2.48
C LYS A 76 1.71 13.37 3.68
N ASN A 77 2.64 13.48 4.64
CA ASN A 77 2.62 12.64 5.83
C ASN A 77 1.50 13.05 6.79
N THR A 78 1.17 14.34 6.83
CA THR A 78 0.01 14.84 7.60
C THR A 78 -1.29 14.28 7.03
N ILE A 79 -1.48 14.32 5.71
CA ILE A 79 -2.64 13.71 5.05
C ILE A 79 -2.70 12.20 5.29
N ARG A 80 -1.56 11.50 5.18
CA ARG A 80 -1.50 10.06 5.47
C ARG A 80 -1.89 9.74 6.91
N ASN A 81 -1.41 10.52 7.87
CA ASN A 81 -1.74 10.35 9.28
C ASN A 81 -3.23 10.65 9.55
N ASP A 82 -3.80 11.67 8.91
CA ASP A 82 -5.22 11.96 9.02
C ASP A 82 -6.08 10.84 8.44
N ILE A 83 -5.73 10.31 7.26
CA ILE A 83 -6.39 9.14 6.68
C ILE A 83 -6.31 7.95 7.63
N PHE A 84 -5.13 7.69 8.22
CA PHE A 84 -4.95 6.62 9.21
C PHE A 84 -5.86 6.81 10.43
N VAL A 85 -5.96 8.04 10.97
CA VAL A 85 -6.86 8.33 12.10
C VAL A 85 -8.32 8.16 11.70
N LEU A 86 -8.74 8.61 10.51
CA LEU A 86 -10.09 8.42 10.00
C LEU A 86 -10.44 6.94 9.84
N TYR A 87 -9.53 6.12 9.31
CA TYR A 87 -9.72 4.66 9.26
C TYR A 87 -9.87 4.06 10.66
N ARG A 88 -9.08 4.53 11.64
CA ARG A 88 -9.19 4.07 13.03
C ARG A 88 -10.52 4.49 13.67
N GLU A 89 -11.00 5.71 13.40
CA GLU A 89 -12.29 6.21 13.90
C GLU A 89 -13.46 5.44 13.27
N ILE A 90 -13.44 5.23 11.95
CA ILE A 90 -14.37 4.34 11.25
C ILE A 90 -14.30 2.92 11.83
N GLY A 91 -13.12 2.46 12.24
CA GLY A 91 -12.92 1.16 12.89
C GLY A 91 -13.44 1.08 14.32
N LYS A 92 -13.52 2.20 15.05
CA LYS A 92 -14.10 2.25 16.41
C LYS A 92 -15.61 2.16 16.39
N ASP A 93 -16.25 2.77 15.40
CA ASP A 93 -17.70 2.58 15.14
C ASP A 93 -18.02 1.14 14.67
N ARG A 94 -16.99 0.31 14.48
CA ARG A 94 -17.09 -1.11 14.10
C ARG A 94 -16.72 -2.07 15.23
N GLU A 95 -16.56 -1.63 16.48
CA GLU A 95 -16.53 -2.56 17.61
C GLU A 95 -17.84 -3.38 17.63
N GLY A 96 -17.72 -4.71 17.45
CA GLY A 96 -18.86 -5.62 17.33
C GLY A 96 -19.34 -5.90 15.92
N ILE A 97 -18.79 -5.25 14.88
CA ILE A 97 -19.07 -5.62 13.49
C ILE A 97 -18.15 -6.77 13.10
N ASN A 98 -18.72 -7.96 13.00
CA ASN A 98 -18.06 -9.11 12.42
C ASN A 98 -17.62 -8.77 10.99
N PHE A 99 -16.30 -8.75 10.76
CA PHE A 99 -15.71 -8.42 9.46
C PHE A 99 -16.21 -9.38 8.38
N GLU A 100 -16.36 -10.66 8.72
CA GLU A 100 -16.89 -11.68 7.82
C GLU A 100 -18.34 -11.37 7.45
N ASP A 101 -19.18 -10.98 8.41
CA ASP A 101 -20.58 -10.61 8.14
C ASP A 101 -20.69 -9.35 7.26
N ASN A 102 -19.82 -8.36 7.47
CA ASN A 102 -19.82 -7.16 6.63
C ASN A 102 -19.35 -7.48 5.22
N TYR A 103 -18.29 -8.28 5.10
CA TYR A 103 -17.78 -8.75 3.82
C TYR A 103 -18.84 -9.56 3.07
N ALA A 104 -19.47 -10.53 3.73
CA ALA A 104 -20.56 -11.34 3.18
C ALA A 104 -21.70 -10.45 2.68
N LYS A 105 -22.14 -9.47 3.48
CA LYS A 105 -23.16 -8.50 3.06
C LYS A 105 -22.77 -7.70 1.82
N GLN A 106 -21.50 -7.35 1.64
CA GLN A 106 -21.04 -6.64 0.44
C GLN A 106 -21.03 -7.56 -0.80
N VAL A 107 -20.59 -8.80 -0.64
CA VAL A 107 -20.65 -9.82 -1.70
C VAL A 107 -22.10 -10.06 -2.11
N ASP A 108 -23.01 -10.30 -1.15
CA ASP A 108 -24.43 -10.51 -1.41
C ASP A 108 -25.07 -9.34 -2.16
N ARG A 109 -24.72 -8.10 -1.80
CA ARG A 109 -25.21 -6.90 -2.49
C ARG A 109 -24.75 -6.83 -3.94
N LEU A 110 -23.48 -7.13 -4.19
CA LEU A 110 -22.92 -7.13 -5.54
C LEU A 110 -23.52 -8.25 -6.38
N GLU A 111 -23.69 -9.45 -5.83
CA GLU A 111 -24.36 -10.58 -6.50
C GLU A 111 -25.83 -10.27 -6.82
N ALA A 112 -26.55 -9.66 -5.88
CA ALA A 112 -27.93 -9.23 -6.11
C ALA A 112 -28.02 -8.14 -7.21
N GLN A 113 -27.06 -7.22 -7.27
CA GLN A 113 -26.97 -6.23 -8.35
C GLN A 113 -26.69 -6.89 -9.70
N ARG A 114 -25.73 -7.81 -9.74
CA ARG A 114 -25.38 -8.61 -10.91
C ARG A 114 -26.59 -9.38 -11.44
N ALA A 115 -27.31 -10.08 -10.58
CA ALA A 115 -28.52 -10.83 -10.95
C ALA A 115 -29.60 -9.92 -11.57
N ARG A 116 -29.82 -8.72 -11.01
CA ARG A 116 -30.74 -7.74 -11.59
C ARG A 116 -30.28 -7.26 -12.97
N LEU A 117 -29.01 -6.93 -13.14
CA LEU A 117 -28.45 -6.51 -14.42
C LEU A 117 -28.58 -7.60 -15.49
N LEU A 118 -28.30 -8.86 -15.14
CA LEU A 118 -28.52 -9.99 -16.05
C LEU A 118 -30.00 -10.14 -16.45
N SER A 119 -30.93 -9.84 -15.55
CA SER A 119 -32.36 -9.82 -15.88
C SER A 119 -32.74 -8.69 -16.84
N TYR A 120 -32.05 -7.54 -16.77
CA TYR A 120 -32.24 -6.42 -17.68
C TYR A 120 -31.60 -6.69 -19.04
N LEU A 121 -30.43 -7.34 -19.06
CA LEU A 121 -29.76 -7.74 -20.30
C LEU A 121 -30.67 -8.61 -21.17
N LYS A 122 -31.37 -9.58 -20.56
CA LYS A 122 -32.34 -10.44 -21.26
C LYS A 122 -33.51 -9.69 -21.90
N LYS A 123 -33.82 -8.48 -21.42
CA LYS A 123 -34.94 -7.64 -21.87
C LYS A 123 -34.48 -6.49 -22.78
N ALA A 124 -33.17 -6.24 -22.88
CA ALA A 124 -32.62 -5.15 -23.66
C ALA A 124 -32.74 -5.47 -25.15
N GLY A 125 -33.46 -4.62 -25.89
CA GLY A 125 -33.66 -4.77 -27.33
C GLY A 125 -32.61 -4.07 -28.19
N GLU A 126 -31.94 -3.06 -27.64
CA GLU A 126 -30.92 -2.27 -28.34
C GLU A 126 -29.51 -2.72 -27.97
N ILE A 127 -28.61 -2.79 -28.96
CA ILE A 127 -27.22 -3.22 -28.79
C ILE A 127 -26.47 -2.32 -27.79
N ASP A 128 -26.66 -1.00 -27.86
CA ASP A 128 -25.97 -0.08 -26.96
C ASP A 128 -26.37 -0.30 -25.49
N GLN A 129 -27.64 -0.60 -25.25
CA GLN A 129 -28.13 -0.94 -23.91
C GLN A 129 -27.56 -2.27 -23.42
N GLN A 130 -27.48 -3.27 -24.30
CA GLN A 130 -26.86 -4.55 -23.98
C GLN A 130 -25.38 -4.38 -23.60
N LEU A 131 -24.61 -3.67 -24.42
CA LEU A 131 -23.19 -3.40 -24.17
C LEU A 131 -22.97 -2.61 -22.88
N ALA A 132 -23.83 -1.64 -22.57
CA ALA A 132 -23.75 -0.89 -21.31
C ALA A 132 -23.98 -1.81 -20.09
N ILE A 133 -24.98 -2.70 -20.17
CA ILE A 133 -25.28 -3.65 -19.10
C ILE A 133 -24.14 -4.66 -18.93
N GLU A 134 -23.60 -5.19 -20.03
CA GLU A 134 -22.47 -6.13 -19.99
C GLU A 134 -21.23 -5.53 -19.34
N ARG A 135 -20.89 -4.27 -19.64
CA ARG A 135 -19.80 -3.56 -18.98
C ARG A 135 -20.02 -3.44 -17.46
N MET A 136 -21.25 -3.10 -17.05
CA MET A 136 -21.59 -3.01 -15.62
C MET A 136 -21.49 -4.37 -14.92
N VAL A 137 -21.87 -5.46 -15.58
CA VAL A 137 -21.71 -6.83 -15.06
C VAL A 137 -20.23 -7.18 -14.92
N ALA A 138 -19.42 -6.91 -15.96
CA ALA A 138 -17.98 -7.16 -15.92
C ALA A 138 -17.28 -6.39 -14.78
N ASP A 139 -17.66 -5.14 -14.54
CA ASP A 139 -17.17 -4.33 -13.43
C ASP A 139 -17.49 -4.94 -12.06
N ILE A 140 -18.69 -5.52 -11.89
CA ILE A 140 -19.07 -6.22 -10.67
C ILE A 140 -18.22 -7.49 -10.51
N ASP A 141 -18.05 -8.27 -11.57
CA ASP A 141 -17.26 -9.50 -11.56
C ASP A 141 -15.80 -9.22 -11.16
N LEU A 142 -15.20 -8.15 -11.70
CA LEU A 142 -13.87 -7.71 -11.31
C LEU A 142 -13.79 -7.29 -9.84
N LYS A 143 -14.83 -6.63 -9.31
CA LYS A 143 -14.89 -6.23 -7.89
C LYS A 143 -15.03 -7.43 -6.95
N LEU A 144 -15.81 -8.43 -7.33
CA LEU A 144 -15.96 -9.69 -6.59
C LEU A 144 -14.64 -10.46 -6.57
N LEU A 145 -13.98 -10.61 -7.73
CA LEU A 145 -12.68 -11.27 -7.84
C LEU A 145 -11.61 -10.57 -7.00
N ALA A 146 -11.53 -9.24 -7.10
CA ALA A 146 -10.56 -8.44 -6.33
C ALA A 146 -10.83 -8.48 -4.82
N SER A 147 -12.09 -8.69 -4.41
CA SER A 147 -12.47 -8.87 -3.01
C SER A 147 -12.02 -10.24 -2.50
N ALA A 148 -12.27 -11.30 -3.26
CA ALA A 148 -11.84 -12.65 -2.92
C ALA A 148 -10.32 -12.77 -2.84
N ALA A 149 -9.58 -12.21 -3.82
CA ALA A 149 -8.12 -12.21 -3.82
C ALA A 149 -7.53 -11.49 -2.60
N ARG A 150 -8.13 -10.36 -2.20
CA ARG A 150 -7.71 -9.63 -0.99
C ARG A 150 -7.97 -10.42 0.28
N MET A 151 -9.09 -11.14 0.36
CA MET A 151 -9.40 -11.98 1.51
C MET A 151 -8.36 -13.11 1.66
N GLU A 152 -8.04 -13.79 0.57
CA GLU A 152 -7.02 -14.85 0.56
C GLU A 152 -5.62 -14.34 0.91
N TYR A 153 -5.24 -13.18 0.35
CA TYR A 153 -3.99 -12.53 0.70
C TYR A 153 -3.92 -12.18 2.19
N ASN A 154 -4.98 -11.56 2.74
CA ASN A 154 -5.04 -11.18 4.15
C ASN A 154 -4.99 -12.39 5.07
N ARG A 155 -5.72 -13.47 4.73
CA ARG A 155 -5.70 -14.74 5.45
C ARG A 155 -4.28 -15.31 5.47
N THR A 156 -3.61 -15.31 4.32
CA THR A 156 -2.23 -15.79 4.20
C THR A 156 -1.26 -14.96 5.03
N ALA A 157 -1.34 -13.64 4.92
CA ALA A 157 -0.50 -12.72 5.68
C ALA A 157 -0.69 -12.84 7.20
N PHE A 158 -1.93 -13.04 7.65
CA PHE A 158 -2.26 -13.26 9.06
C PHE A 158 -1.59 -14.52 9.61
N TRP A 159 -1.79 -15.66 8.93
CA TRP A 159 -1.19 -16.92 9.33
C TRP A 159 0.34 -16.91 9.25
N ASP A 160 0.91 -16.20 8.27
CA ASP A 160 2.34 -15.96 8.19
C ASP A 160 2.88 -15.17 9.38
N ALA A 161 2.14 -14.15 9.84
CA ALA A 161 2.49 -13.37 11.02
C ALA A 161 2.42 -14.23 12.30
N ILE A 162 1.38 -15.05 12.45
CA ILE A 162 1.27 -16.03 13.56
C ILE A 162 2.46 -16.99 13.53
N ARG A 163 2.75 -17.61 12.39
CA ARG A 163 3.86 -18.56 12.23
C ARG A 163 5.20 -17.93 12.62
N LYS A 164 5.48 -16.72 12.13
CA LYS A 164 6.70 -15.97 12.46
C LYS A 164 6.80 -15.72 13.96
N THR A 165 5.69 -15.40 14.60
CA THR A 165 5.63 -15.13 16.04
C THR A 165 5.88 -16.40 16.85
N ILE A 166 5.23 -17.52 16.52
CA ILE A 166 5.42 -18.81 17.21
C ILE A 166 6.85 -19.31 17.04
N ASN A 167 7.39 -19.27 15.82
CA ASN A 167 8.77 -19.72 15.56
C ASN A 167 9.80 -18.84 16.28
N LYS A 168 9.56 -17.53 16.35
CA LYS A 168 10.41 -16.60 17.12
C LYS A 168 10.37 -16.93 18.61
N TRP A 169 9.19 -17.07 19.18
CA TRP A 169 9.01 -17.44 20.59
C TRP A 169 9.66 -18.78 20.92
N ALA A 170 9.45 -19.80 20.10
CA ALA A 170 10.05 -21.13 20.31
C ALA A 170 11.58 -21.11 20.20
N ALA A 171 12.17 -20.19 19.42
CA ALA A 171 13.61 -19.98 19.39
C ALA A 171 14.13 -19.27 20.65
N GLU A 172 13.40 -18.28 21.15
CA GLU A 172 13.73 -17.56 22.40
C GLU A 172 13.68 -18.51 23.62
N GLU A 173 12.68 -19.39 23.68
CA GLU A 173 12.51 -20.39 24.73
C GLU A 173 13.33 -21.68 24.53
N LYS A 174 14.13 -21.76 23.45
CA LYS A 174 14.95 -22.94 23.10
C LYS A 174 14.15 -24.25 23.03
N ILE A 175 12.95 -24.18 22.45
CA ILE A 175 12.09 -25.33 22.20
C ILE A 175 12.43 -25.87 20.80
N ASP A 176 13.21 -26.95 20.74
CA ASP A 176 13.77 -27.50 19.50
C ASP A 176 12.77 -28.34 18.67
N ASP A 177 11.69 -28.82 19.30
CA ASP A 177 10.66 -29.66 18.69
C ASP A 177 9.43 -28.86 18.21
N LEU A 178 9.40 -27.55 18.46
CA LEU A 178 8.29 -26.67 18.07
C LEU A 178 8.70 -25.74 16.94
N ARG A 179 8.54 -26.20 15.70
CA ARG A 179 8.55 -25.34 14.51
C ARG A 179 7.30 -25.57 13.70
N VAL A 180 6.72 -24.48 13.23
CA VAL A 180 5.47 -24.47 12.46
C VAL A 180 5.76 -24.14 11.01
N THR A 181 5.25 -24.98 10.10
CA THR A 181 5.65 -24.95 8.68
C THR A 181 4.61 -24.39 7.73
N GLN A 182 3.36 -24.79 7.87
CA GLN A 182 2.27 -24.42 6.98
C GLN A 182 1.27 -23.48 7.63
N LEU A 183 0.58 -22.73 6.77
CA LEU A 183 -0.39 -21.70 7.13
C LEU A 183 -1.53 -22.20 8.02
N PHE A 184 -1.95 -23.47 7.88
CA PHE A 184 -3.18 -23.99 8.48
C PHE A 184 -2.92 -25.14 9.45
N GLU A 185 -1.73 -25.73 9.37
CA GLU A 185 -1.37 -26.90 10.16
C GLU A 185 -0.24 -26.50 11.08
N LEU A 186 -0.57 -26.34 12.36
CA LEU A 186 0.39 -26.11 13.43
C LEU A 186 1.22 -27.39 13.72
N VAL A 187 1.60 -28.13 12.67
CA VAL A 187 2.29 -29.41 12.79
C VAL A 187 3.67 -29.14 13.37
N ARG A 188 3.90 -29.72 14.54
CA ARG A 188 5.20 -29.72 15.19
C ARG A 188 6.16 -30.53 14.33
N ILE A 189 7.19 -29.88 13.84
CA ILE A 189 8.32 -30.58 13.24
C ILE A 189 9.62 -30.18 13.92
N SER A 190 10.57 -31.11 13.92
CA SER A 190 11.94 -30.84 14.34
C SER A 190 12.61 -29.82 13.41
N GLU A 191 13.57 -29.07 13.93
CA GLU A 191 14.38 -28.14 13.13
C GLU A 191 15.08 -28.82 11.95
N LYS A 192 15.55 -30.06 12.13
CA LYS A 192 16.20 -30.85 11.07
C LYS A 192 15.23 -31.14 9.92
N THR A 193 14.00 -31.52 10.24
CA THR A 193 12.94 -31.74 9.25
C THR A 193 12.63 -30.44 8.50
N ARG A 194 12.62 -29.29 9.19
CA ARG A 194 12.37 -27.99 8.55
C ARG A 194 13.44 -27.64 7.52
N LYS A 195 14.72 -27.77 7.89
CA LYS A 195 15.85 -27.48 6.98
C LYS A 195 15.79 -28.33 5.71
N ASN A 196 15.39 -29.60 5.82
CA ASN A 196 15.21 -30.47 4.65
C ASN A 196 14.07 -30.01 3.75
N ILE A 197 12.92 -29.61 4.30
CA ILE A 197 11.79 -29.09 3.52
C ILE A 197 12.18 -27.80 2.79
N ASP A 198 12.86 -26.87 3.47
CA ASP A 198 13.29 -25.61 2.87
C ASP A 198 14.32 -25.81 1.75
N LYS A 199 15.14 -26.86 1.85
CA LYS A 199 16.08 -27.27 0.80
C LYS A 199 15.34 -27.79 -0.43
N ILE A 200 14.43 -28.75 -0.26
CA ILE A 200 13.62 -29.32 -1.35
C ILE A 200 12.81 -28.21 -2.04
N THR A 201 12.22 -27.30 -1.27
CA THR A 201 11.41 -26.20 -1.82
C THR A 201 12.25 -25.27 -2.69
N ARG A 202 13.47 -24.90 -2.27
CA ARG A 202 14.38 -24.09 -3.09
C ARG A 202 14.76 -24.80 -4.39
N GLU A 203 15.16 -26.06 -4.29
CA GLU A 203 15.56 -26.88 -5.44
C GLU A 203 14.43 -27.07 -6.46
N THR A 204 13.16 -27.07 -6.02
CA THR A 204 11.99 -27.26 -6.90
C THR A 204 11.51 -25.96 -7.57
N TRP A 205 11.77 -24.80 -6.96
CA TRP A 205 11.32 -23.49 -7.48
C TRP A 205 12.40 -22.74 -8.26
N GLU A 206 13.68 -23.08 -8.08
CA GLU A 206 14.82 -22.45 -8.75
C GLU A 206 15.41 -23.31 -9.88
N GLY A 207 14.95 -24.55 -10.07
CA GLY A 207 15.31 -25.44 -11.18
C GLY A 207 14.25 -25.48 -12.27
#